data_AF-A0A2G5UIH3-F1
#
_entry.id   AF-A0A2G5UIH3-F1
#
_cell.length_a   1.000
_cell.length_b   1.000
_cell.length_c   1.000
_cell.angle_alpha   90.00
_cell.angle_beta   90.00
_cell.angle_gamma   90.00
#
_symmetry.space_group_name_H-M   'P 1'
#
loop_
_entity.id
_entity.type
_entity.pdbx_description
1 polymer ?
#
loop_
_entity_poly.entity_id
_entity_poly.type
_entity_poly.pdbx_seq_one_letter_code
_entity_poly.pdbx_strand_id
1 'polypeptide(L)'
;MKLLEFPVLVQQMIFEEMTNAVLLLLSFGSFNVKEMIKLTQRKRLNNLGSMVFCTGSPNEEVYISNIIYNQGKPVREIQEPILGIAGGYMKVEKDWFQVKMCGELIYFQISDIYRPILCYSNCNKEILIKCLHRCLHDFFGGEIEYQWWTHANKIVFPEVEDLTICIKANSPKAFWGALPQNISIKHFEGYDLMMDPLKRSDFYKIECLRLHVFGSVVEDVLRNIEGRQADITCSVGFNYSKLGNFLKRWKLGKARHKLEYFKVQIQDNMDRNGIPKVDILNYARCKKLDDSRYGPSHSIPFACGSHYPTPTTPSFWSHDYVVRESDKRVANVRIEDFCFIFGVWEMAETEFLKMAAKEGPYLRLEYL
;
A
#
# COMPACT_ATOMS: atom_id res chain seq x y z
N MET A 1 27.24 -26.46 -13.98
CA MET A 1 27.87 -25.37 -13.18
C MET A 1 28.68 -26.01 -12.07
N LYS A 2 29.94 -25.61 -11.88
CA LYS A 2 30.82 -26.14 -10.82
C LYS A 2 30.23 -26.00 -9.41
N LEU A 3 29.34 -25.01 -9.23
CA LEU A 3 28.65 -24.75 -7.97
C LEU A 3 27.84 -25.96 -7.47
N LEU A 4 27.35 -26.82 -8.36
CA LEU A 4 26.61 -28.04 -8.02
C LEU A 4 27.51 -29.22 -7.59
N GLU A 5 28.83 -29.11 -7.75
CA GLU A 5 29.79 -30.15 -7.37
C GLU A 5 30.13 -30.09 -5.88
N PHE A 6 29.86 -28.96 -5.21
CA PHE A 6 30.07 -28.82 -3.78
C PHE A 6 29.04 -29.60 -2.96
N PRO A 7 29.35 -30.00 -1.71
CA PRO A 7 28.35 -30.53 -0.79
C PRO A 7 27.21 -29.53 -0.54
N VAL A 8 25.99 -30.01 -0.31
CA VAL A 8 24.77 -29.19 -0.13
C VAL A 8 24.95 -28.08 0.93
N LEU A 9 25.65 -28.37 2.03
CA LEU A 9 25.94 -27.38 3.07
C LEU A 9 26.79 -26.21 2.54
N VAL A 10 27.81 -26.51 1.72
CA VAL A 10 28.66 -25.48 1.10
C VAL A 10 27.86 -24.69 0.07
N GLN A 11 27.00 -25.35 -0.71
CA GLN A 11 26.10 -24.67 -1.65
C GLN A 11 25.16 -23.70 -0.91
N GLN A 12 24.58 -24.12 0.21
CA GLN A 12 23.73 -23.28 1.05
C GLN A 12 24.49 -22.04 1.54
N MET A 13 25.69 -22.21 2.09
CA MET A 13 26.53 -21.08 2.55
C MET A 13 26.85 -20.11 1.41
N ILE A 14 27.16 -20.62 0.21
CA ILE A 14 27.43 -19.78 -0.97
C ILE A 14 26.18 -18.96 -1.35
N PHE A 15 25.01 -19.59 -1.36
CA PHE A 15 23.76 -18.90 -1.71
C PHE A 15 23.27 -17.92 -0.63
N GLU A 16 23.59 -18.16 0.63
CA GLU A 16 23.28 -17.24 1.74
C GLU A 16 24.00 -15.89 1.57
N GLU A 17 25.23 -15.90 1.07
CA GLU A 17 26.03 -14.68 0.80
C GLU A 17 25.60 -13.90 -0.46
N MET A 18 24.72 -14.47 -1.29
CA MET A 18 24.27 -13.83 -2.53
C MET A 18 23.02 -12.99 -2.33
N THR A 19 22.88 -11.90 -3.09
CA THR A 19 21.64 -11.10 -3.12
C THR A 19 20.51 -11.81 -3.87
N ASN A 20 19.26 -11.40 -3.65
CA ASN A 20 18.11 -11.98 -4.37
C ASN A 20 18.21 -11.77 -5.89
N ALA A 21 18.83 -10.66 -6.33
CA ALA A 21 19.08 -10.38 -7.74
C ALA A 21 20.04 -11.41 -8.37
N VAL A 22 21.13 -11.73 -7.68
CA VAL A 22 22.11 -12.73 -8.13
C VAL A 22 21.50 -14.13 -8.14
N LEU A 23 20.74 -14.50 -7.10
CA LEU A 23 20.04 -15.80 -7.07
C LEU A 23 19.05 -15.93 -8.23
N LEU A 24 18.29 -14.87 -8.53
CA LEU A 24 17.39 -14.84 -9.68
C LEU A 24 18.15 -15.00 -11.00
N LEU A 25 19.26 -14.28 -11.19
CA LEU A 25 20.11 -14.39 -12.37
C LEU A 25 20.64 -15.82 -12.56
N LEU A 26 21.16 -16.45 -11.50
CA LEU A 26 21.65 -17.82 -11.54
C LEU A 26 20.54 -18.82 -11.89
N SER A 27 19.31 -18.56 -11.44
CA SER A 27 18.15 -19.40 -11.75
C SER A 27 17.84 -19.47 -13.25
N PHE A 28 18.20 -18.43 -14.03
CA PHE A 28 18.01 -18.40 -15.48
C PHE A 28 19.05 -19.26 -16.22
N GLY A 29 20.22 -19.48 -15.62
CA GLY A 29 21.31 -20.22 -16.26
C GLY A 29 21.17 -21.75 -16.21
N SER A 30 20.41 -22.30 -15.25
CA SER A 30 20.25 -23.75 -15.10
C SER A 30 19.04 -24.15 -14.26
N PHE A 31 18.23 -25.08 -14.79
CA PHE A 31 17.12 -25.69 -14.06
C PHE A 31 17.58 -26.32 -12.73
N ASN A 32 18.68 -27.08 -12.74
CA ASN A 32 19.19 -27.74 -11.54
C ASN A 32 19.66 -26.74 -10.47
N VAL A 33 20.25 -25.61 -10.90
CA VAL A 33 20.66 -24.54 -9.97
C VAL A 33 19.44 -23.85 -9.38
N LYS A 34 18.44 -23.55 -10.20
CA LYS A 34 17.17 -22.99 -9.73
C LYS A 34 16.51 -23.88 -8.65
N GLU A 35 16.37 -25.16 -8.91
CA GLU A 35 15.77 -26.09 -7.95
C GLU A 35 16.60 -26.20 -6.67
N MET A 36 17.94 -26.18 -6.78
CA MET A 36 18.81 -26.18 -5.61
C MET A 36 18.71 -24.90 -4.79
N ILE A 37 18.63 -23.73 -5.43
CA ILE A 37 18.38 -22.45 -4.75
C ILE A 37 17.02 -22.51 -4.02
N LYS A 38 15.96 -22.99 -4.69
CA LYS A 38 14.63 -23.14 -4.08
C LYS A 38 14.65 -24.06 -2.86
N LEU A 39 15.41 -25.16 -2.93
CA LEU A 39 15.56 -26.12 -1.84
C LEU A 39 16.30 -25.51 -0.63
N THR A 40 17.47 -24.91 -0.88
CA THR A 40 18.38 -24.43 0.18
C THR A 40 17.97 -23.08 0.76
N GLN A 41 17.38 -22.19 -0.06
CA GLN A 41 16.97 -20.84 0.34
C GLN A 41 15.48 -20.73 0.62
N ARG A 42 14.77 -21.86 0.78
CA ARG A 42 13.30 -21.90 0.94
C ARG A 42 12.77 -20.93 1.99
N LYS A 43 13.40 -20.88 3.16
CA LYS A 43 12.99 -19.98 4.25
C LYS A 43 13.13 -18.50 3.86
N ARG A 44 14.18 -18.15 3.13
CA ARG A 44 14.43 -16.79 2.65
C ARG A 44 13.44 -16.39 1.56
N LEU A 45 13.21 -17.26 0.58
CA LEU A 45 12.31 -17.01 -0.54
C LEU A 45 10.84 -16.96 -0.12
N ASN A 46 10.43 -17.79 0.85
CA ASN A 46 9.06 -17.79 1.37
C ASN A 46 8.74 -16.62 2.32
N ASN A 47 9.75 -15.93 2.85
CA ASN A 47 9.57 -14.84 3.83
C ASN A 47 9.66 -13.45 3.19
N LEU A 48 9.44 -13.35 1.87
CA LEU A 48 9.45 -12.07 1.17
C LEU A 48 8.15 -11.31 1.45
N GLY A 49 8.27 -10.01 1.77
CA GLY A 49 7.12 -9.20 2.15
C GLY A 49 6.21 -8.81 0.99
N SER A 50 6.76 -8.23 -0.08
CA SER A 50 6.03 -8.00 -1.33
C SER A 50 6.98 -7.83 -2.51
N MET A 51 6.45 -7.98 -3.71
CA MET A 51 7.11 -7.67 -4.96
C MET A 51 6.54 -6.38 -5.55
N VAL A 52 7.42 -5.41 -5.83
CA VAL A 52 7.02 -4.08 -6.29
C VAL A 52 7.45 -3.89 -7.74
N PHE A 53 6.49 -3.71 -8.63
CA PHE A 53 6.71 -3.37 -10.03
C PHE A 53 6.63 -1.85 -10.20
N CYS A 54 7.77 -1.21 -10.43
CA CYS A 54 7.87 0.22 -10.73
C CYS A 54 7.91 0.41 -12.26
N THR A 55 6.83 0.97 -12.80
CA THR A 55 6.64 1.16 -14.25
C THR A 55 6.41 2.63 -14.60
N GLY A 56 6.68 3.02 -15.84
CA GLY A 56 6.43 4.38 -16.30
C GLY A 56 7.50 5.43 -15.96
N SER A 57 8.64 5.01 -15.43
CA SER A 57 9.90 5.76 -15.38
C SER A 57 10.80 5.37 -16.56
N PRO A 58 11.86 6.15 -16.88
CA PRO A 58 12.84 5.78 -17.91
C PRO A 58 13.50 4.42 -17.66
N ASN A 59 13.66 4.06 -16.38
CA ASN A 59 14.14 2.75 -15.92
C ASN A 59 12.99 2.09 -15.17
N GLU A 60 12.37 1.08 -15.76
CA GLU A 60 11.36 0.27 -15.08
C GLU A 60 12.07 -0.82 -14.28
N GLU A 61 11.64 -1.06 -13.05
CA GLU A 61 12.37 -1.93 -12.12
C GLU A 61 11.40 -2.76 -11.29
N VAL A 62 11.85 -3.96 -10.91
CA VAL A 62 11.17 -4.84 -9.96
C VAL A 62 11.99 -4.91 -8.69
N TYR A 63 11.34 -4.63 -7.57
CA TYR A 63 11.94 -4.66 -6.24
C TYR A 63 11.30 -5.76 -5.39
N ILE A 64 12.06 -6.16 -4.38
CA ILE A 64 11.53 -6.89 -3.22
C ILE A 64 11.40 -5.88 -2.09
N SER A 65 10.32 -5.93 -1.34
CA SER A 65 10.22 -5.20 -0.08
C SER A 65 9.93 -6.14 1.08
N ASN A 66 10.59 -5.89 2.21
CA ASN A 66 10.46 -6.67 3.44
C ASN A 66 9.97 -5.79 4.58
N ILE A 67 9.32 -6.39 5.57
CA ILE A 67 8.98 -5.68 6.80
C ILE A 67 10.11 -5.93 7.79
N ILE A 68 10.89 -4.89 8.08
CA ILE A 68 11.92 -4.87 9.11
C ILE A 68 11.37 -4.22 10.38
N TYR A 69 12.02 -4.38 11.52
CA TYR A 69 11.65 -3.68 12.75
C TYR A 69 12.72 -2.64 13.08
N ASN A 70 12.39 -1.37 12.98
CA ASN A 70 13.24 -0.26 13.38
C ASN A 70 12.74 0.32 14.71
N GLN A 71 13.56 0.27 15.77
CA GLN A 71 13.19 0.72 17.12
C GLN A 71 11.86 0.10 17.63
N GLY A 72 11.65 -1.20 17.37
CA GLY A 72 10.44 -1.92 17.77
C GLY A 72 9.20 -1.58 16.94
N LYS A 73 9.29 -0.66 15.97
CA LYS A 73 8.22 -0.37 15.02
C LYS A 73 8.52 -1.08 13.71
N PRO A 74 7.55 -1.81 13.14
CA PRO A 74 7.74 -2.31 11.79
C PRO A 74 8.00 -1.13 10.83
N VAL A 75 8.82 -1.34 9.83
CA VAL A 75 9.12 -0.41 8.74
C VAL A 75 9.25 -1.29 7.51
N ARG A 76 8.58 -0.93 6.42
CA ARG A 76 8.79 -1.64 5.15
C ARG A 76 10.04 -1.06 4.48
N GLU A 77 11.05 -1.90 4.28
CA GLU A 77 12.28 -1.56 3.57
C GLU A 77 12.19 -2.13 2.15
N ILE A 78 12.33 -1.24 1.16
CA ILE A 78 12.48 -1.65 -0.24
C ILE A 78 13.94 -2.01 -0.41
N GLN A 79 14.19 -3.28 -0.71
CA GLN A 79 15.53 -3.76 -0.99
C GLN A 79 15.99 -3.27 -2.36
N GLU A 80 17.26 -3.49 -2.66
CA GLU A 80 17.81 -3.26 -3.98
C GLU A 80 16.96 -3.92 -5.08
N PRO A 81 16.84 -3.26 -6.25
CA PRO A 81 16.07 -3.79 -7.37
C PRO A 81 16.62 -5.14 -7.81
N ILE A 82 15.73 -6.13 -7.95
CA ILE A 82 16.10 -7.49 -8.34
C ILE A 82 16.14 -7.69 -9.86
N LEU A 83 15.47 -6.81 -10.62
CA LEU A 83 15.39 -6.89 -12.06
C LEU A 83 15.09 -5.51 -12.67
N GLY A 84 15.76 -5.16 -13.76
CA GLY A 84 15.44 -3.99 -14.57
C GLY A 84 14.65 -4.36 -15.82
N ILE A 85 13.89 -3.42 -16.37
CA ILE A 85 13.15 -3.54 -17.63
C ILE A 85 13.48 -2.28 -18.46
N ALA A 86 14.09 -2.47 -19.62
CA ALA A 86 14.52 -1.40 -20.52
C ALA A 86 13.85 -1.56 -21.89
N GLY A 87 13.22 -0.48 -22.36
CA GLY A 87 12.62 -0.39 -23.70
C GLY A 87 13.52 0.39 -24.67
N GLY A 88 13.62 -0.07 -25.92
CA GLY A 88 14.33 0.67 -26.97
C GLY A 88 14.99 -0.21 -28.04
N TYR A 89 15.36 0.40 -29.17
CA TYR A 89 16.21 -0.24 -30.19
C TYR A 89 17.62 -0.34 -29.62
N MET A 90 18.11 -1.56 -29.42
CA MET A 90 19.45 -1.78 -28.92
C MET A 90 20.22 -2.73 -29.84
N LYS A 91 21.48 -2.37 -30.08
CA LYS A 91 22.46 -3.29 -30.68
C LYS A 91 22.84 -4.29 -29.60
N VAL A 92 22.70 -5.58 -29.90
CA VAL A 92 23.11 -6.66 -28.99
C VAL A 92 24.61 -6.53 -28.72
N GLU A 93 24.99 -6.40 -27.45
CA GLU A 93 26.38 -6.35 -26.99
C GLU A 93 26.81 -7.68 -26.34
N LYS A 94 28.10 -7.82 -26.01
CA LYS A 94 28.70 -9.09 -25.56
C LYS A 94 28.13 -9.64 -24.23
N ASP A 95 27.52 -8.80 -23.41
CA ASP A 95 27.07 -9.18 -22.04
C ASP A 95 25.59 -9.57 -21.99
N TRP A 96 25.05 -9.99 -23.13
CA TRP A 96 23.65 -10.36 -23.29
C TRP A 96 23.48 -11.87 -23.30
N PHE A 97 22.40 -12.35 -22.69
CA PHE A 97 21.99 -13.74 -22.71
C PHE A 97 20.50 -13.88 -23.01
N GLN A 98 20.11 -15.06 -23.50
CA GLN A 98 18.73 -15.37 -23.85
C GLN A 98 18.15 -16.36 -22.84
N VAL A 99 16.91 -16.12 -22.43
CA VAL A 99 16.14 -17.03 -21.58
C VAL A 99 14.82 -17.35 -22.27
N LYS A 100 14.48 -18.62 -22.37
CA LYS A 100 13.17 -19.04 -22.86
C LYS A 100 12.15 -18.93 -21.72
N MET A 101 11.17 -18.03 -21.85
CA MET A 101 10.13 -17.77 -20.86
C MET A 101 8.76 -17.76 -21.55
N CYS A 102 7.80 -18.55 -21.04
CA CYS A 102 6.49 -18.76 -21.68
C CYS A 102 6.51 -19.19 -23.15
N GLY A 103 7.59 -19.84 -23.61
CA GLY A 103 7.75 -20.19 -25.02
C GLY A 103 8.43 -19.12 -25.87
N GLU A 104 8.60 -17.90 -25.37
CA GLU A 104 9.28 -16.80 -26.05
C GLU A 104 10.76 -16.73 -25.63
N LEU A 105 11.63 -16.32 -26.55
CA LEU A 105 13.04 -16.03 -26.26
C LEU A 105 13.18 -14.56 -25.86
N ILE A 106 13.55 -14.33 -24.60
CA ILE A 106 13.68 -13.00 -24.01
C ILE A 106 15.15 -12.71 -23.78
N TYR A 107 15.58 -11.50 -24.14
CA TYR A 107 16.95 -11.04 -23.97
C TYR A 107 17.14 -10.33 -22.64
N PHE A 108 18.24 -10.65 -21.98
CA PHE A 108 18.68 -10.01 -20.77
C PHE A 108 20.11 -9.50 -20.93
N GLN A 109 20.37 -8.33 -20.38
CA GLN A 109 21.70 -7.80 -20.12
C GLN A 109 22.03 -8.01 -18.64
N ILE A 110 23.28 -8.32 -18.32
CA ILE A 110 23.77 -8.30 -16.94
C ILE A 110 24.27 -6.88 -16.65
N SER A 111 23.71 -6.21 -15.64
CA SER A 111 24.21 -4.90 -15.19
C SER A 111 25.52 -5.04 -14.42
N ASP A 112 26.24 -3.94 -14.21
CA ASP A 112 27.47 -3.86 -13.40
C ASP A 112 27.31 -4.37 -11.95
N ILE A 113 26.08 -4.37 -11.41
CA ILE A 113 25.75 -4.89 -10.08
C ILE A 113 25.22 -6.33 -10.09
N TYR A 114 25.48 -7.11 -11.15
CA TYR A 114 25.01 -8.50 -11.33
C TYR A 114 23.48 -8.69 -11.27
N ARG A 115 22.72 -7.65 -11.63
CA ARG A 115 21.27 -7.68 -11.76
C ARG A 115 20.87 -7.94 -13.22
N PRO A 116 19.88 -8.83 -13.48
CA PRO A 116 19.34 -9.00 -14.82
C PRO A 116 18.53 -7.76 -15.24
N ILE A 117 18.84 -7.20 -16.40
CA ILE A 117 18.07 -6.17 -17.08
C ILE A 117 17.41 -6.81 -18.28
N LEU A 118 16.10 -6.88 -18.24
CA LEU A 118 15.28 -7.37 -19.33
C LEU A 118 15.18 -6.31 -20.42
N CYS A 119 15.52 -6.67 -21.65
CA CYS A 119 15.53 -5.77 -22.79
C CYS A 119 14.39 -6.13 -23.76
N TYR A 120 13.41 -5.24 -23.91
CA TYR A 120 12.29 -5.48 -24.83
C TYR A 120 12.36 -4.58 -26.06
N SER A 121 12.80 -5.17 -27.19
CA SER A 121 12.75 -4.54 -28.51
C SER A 121 11.73 -5.21 -29.44
N ASN A 122 11.50 -6.52 -29.27
CA ASN A 122 10.75 -7.35 -30.22
C ASN A 122 9.50 -8.04 -29.64
N CYS A 123 9.16 -7.81 -28.37
CA CYS A 123 8.01 -8.46 -27.73
C CYS A 123 6.99 -7.43 -27.21
N ASN A 124 5.70 -7.80 -27.23
CA ASN A 124 4.66 -7.01 -26.61
C ASN A 124 4.92 -6.96 -25.09
N LYS A 125 5.00 -5.74 -24.54
CA LYS A 125 5.25 -5.46 -23.12
C LYS A 125 4.25 -6.17 -22.17
N GLU A 126 3.03 -6.42 -22.61
CA GLU A 126 2.04 -7.18 -21.83
C GLU A 126 2.37 -8.65 -21.70
N ILE A 127 2.70 -9.30 -22.82
CA ILE A 127 3.13 -10.70 -22.83
C ILE A 127 4.37 -10.84 -21.93
N LEU A 128 5.29 -9.89 -22.04
CA LEU A 128 6.50 -9.82 -21.26
C LEU A 128 6.25 -9.73 -19.76
N ILE A 129 5.41 -8.77 -19.33
CA ILE A 129 5.03 -8.60 -17.92
C ILE A 129 4.32 -9.85 -17.38
N LYS A 130 3.41 -10.45 -18.16
CA LYS A 130 2.75 -11.72 -17.81
C LYS A 130 3.74 -12.86 -17.63
N CYS A 131 4.79 -12.91 -18.45
CA CYS A 131 5.83 -13.93 -18.36
C CYS A 131 6.79 -13.74 -17.22
N LEU A 132 7.19 -12.50 -17.01
CA LEU A 132 7.99 -12.12 -15.86
C LEU A 132 7.27 -12.44 -14.56
N HIS A 133 5.99 -12.06 -14.44
CA HIS A 133 5.18 -12.40 -13.27
C HIS A 133 5.19 -13.91 -12.99
N ARG A 134 4.89 -14.76 -13.99
CA ARG A 134 4.89 -16.22 -13.85
C ARG A 134 6.26 -16.76 -13.42
N CYS A 135 7.33 -16.24 -14.00
CA CYS A 135 8.68 -16.67 -13.65
C CYS A 135 9.06 -16.30 -12.21
N LEU A 136 8.74 -15.07 -11.80
CA LEU A 136 9.03 -14.60 -10.45
C LEU A 136 8.18 -15.37 -9.42
N HIS A 137 6.91 -15.62 -9.74
CA HIS A 137 6.04 -16.44 -8.90
C HIS A 137 6.57 -17.87 -8.72
N ASP A 138 7.02 -18.53 -9.79
CA ASP A 138 7.61 -19.88 -9.70
C ASP A 138 8.95 -19.91 -8.96
N PHE A 139 9.74 -18.84 -9.05
CA PHE A 139 11.03 -18.77 -8.37
C PHE A 139 10.89 -18.48 -6.87
N PHE A 140 10.14 -17.45 -6.51
CA PHE A 140 10.01 -17.02 -5.12
C PHE A 140 8.93 -17.80 -4.35
N GLY A 141 7.90 -18.29 -5.04
CA GLY A 141 6.80 -19.06 -4.45
C GLY A 141 5.97 -18.27 -3.43
N GLY A 142 5.03 -18.96 -2.77
CA GLY A 142 4.26 -18.42 -1.63
C GLY A 142 3.17 -17.39 -1.97
N GLU A 143 2.55 -16.87 -0.91
CA GLU A 143 1.55 -15.78 -0.96
C GLU A 143 2.25 -14.41 -0.98
N ILE A 144 3.04 -14.15 -2.03
CA ILE A 144 3.70 -12.85 -2.18
C ILE A 144 2.66 -11.79 -2.55
N GLU A 145 2.60 -10.71 -1.79
CA GLU A 145 1.81 -9.53 -2.16
C GLU A 145 2.47 -8.83 -3.37
N TYR A 146 1.68 -8.48 -4.38
CA TYR A 146 2.16 -7.76 -5.56
C TYR A 146 1.74 -6.29 -5.49
N GLN A 147 2.68 -5.39 -5.74
CA GLN A 147 2.45 -3.94 -5.69
C GLN A 147 2.85 -3.33 -7.04
N TRP A 148 2.07 -2.35 -7.51
CA TRP A 148 2.28 -1.73 -8.81
C TRP A 148 2.40 -0.22 -8.67
N TRP A 149 3.61 0.29 -8.88
CA TRP A 149 3.89 1.71 -8.81
C TRP A 149 4.03 2.21 -10.24
N THR A 150 3.24 3.20 -10.61
CA THR A 150 3.19 3.66 -11.99
C THR A 150 3.12 5.17 -12.10
N HIS A 151 4.07 5.70 -12.86
CA HIS A 151 4.13 7.11 -13.22
C HIS A 151 3.54 7.38 -14.61
N ALA A 152 3.18 6.35 -15.38
CA ALA A 152 2.84 6.47 -16.79
C ALA A 152 1.35 6.35 -17.12
N ASN A 153 0.99 6.97 -18.24
CA ASN A 153 -0.33 6.92 -18.87
C ASN A 153 -0.63 5.60 -19.62
N LYS A 154 0.28 4.62 -19.62
CA LYS A 154 0.09 3.32 -20.27
C LYS A 154 0.52 2.22 -19.32
N ILE A 155 -0.45 1.68 -18.61
CA ILE A 155 -0.25 0.64 -17.61
C ILE A 155 -0.60 -0.68 -18.25
N VAL A 156 0.25 -1.65 -17.96
CA VAL A 156 0.10 -3.00 -18.45
C VAL A 156 -0.07 -3.87 -17.22
N PHE A 157 -1.30 -4.34 -17.00
CA PHE A 157 -1.61 -5.21 -15.88
C PHE A 157 -1.40 -6.66 -16.28
N PRO A 158 -0.68 -7.47 -15.50
CA PRO A 158 -0.68 -8.90 -15.72
C PRO A 158 -2.05 -9.46 -15.32
N GLU A 159 -2.74 -10.13 -16.25
CA GLU A 159 -3.93 -10.94 -15.90
C GLU A 159 -3.46 -12.16 -15.10
N VAL A 160 -3.55 -12.04 -13.78
CA VAL A 160 -3.18 -13.08 -12.82
C VAL A 160 -4.35 -13.21 -11.85
N GLU A 161 -4.80 -14.44 -11.61
CA GLU A 161 -5.85 -14.73 -10.64
C GLU A 161 -5.42 -14.31 -9.22
N ASP A 162 -6.37 -13.78 -8.43
CA ASP A 162 -6.18 -13.31 -7.05
C ASP A 162 -5.09 -12.23 -6.84
N LEU A 163 -4.73 -11.53 -7.90
CA LEU A 163 -3.79 -10.42 -7.82
C LEU A 163 -4.40 -9.26 -7.04
N THR A 164 -3.96 -9.13 -5.79
CA THR A 164 -4.24 -7.98 -4.96
C THR A 164 -3.23 -6.89 -5.28
N ILE A 165 -3.65 -5.80 -5.92
CA ILE A 165 -2.74 -4.72 -6.31
C ILE A 165 -2.87 -3.52 -5.37
N CYS A 166 -1.73 -3.04 -4.88
CA CYS A 166 -1.58 -1.70 -4.31
C CYS A 166 -1.02 -0.77 -5.39
N ILE A 167 -1.80 0.24 -5.79
CA ILE A 167 -1.48 1.12 -6.92
C ILE A 167 -1.07 2.50 -6.44
N LYS A 168 0.00 3.05 -7.01
CA LYS A 168 0.32 4.48 -6.94
C LYS A 168 0.29 5.07 -8.34
N ALA A 169 -0.66 5.96 -8.62
CA ALA A 169 -0.87 6.54 -9.95
C ALA A 169 -0.81 8.07 -9.93
N ASN A 170 0.08 8.64 -10.74
CA ASN A 170 0.15 10.09 -10.97
C ASN A 170 -0.88 10.60 -12.01
N SER A 171 -1.43 9.71 -12.84
CA SER A 171 -2.47 10.01 -13.84
C SER A 171 -3.60 9.00 -13.74
N PRO A 172 -4.55 9.20 -12.80
CA PRO A 172 -5.59 8.22 -12.52
C PRO A 172 -6.51 7.93 -13.71
N LYS A 173 -6.75 8.91 -14.58
CA LYS A 173 -7.66 8.76 -15.72
C LYS A 173 -7.21 7.65 -16.68
N ALA A 174 -5.92 7.64 -17.02
CA ALA A 174 -5.34 6.62 -17.89
C ALA A 174 -5.33 5.24 -17.21
N PHE A 175 -5.08 5.21 -15.89
CA PHE A 175 -5.15 4.00 -15.08
C PHE A 175 -6.54 3.35 -15.12
N TRP A 176 -7.59 4.11 -14.81
CA TRP A 176 -8.94 3.54 -14.69
C TRP A 176 -9.53 3.08 -16.02
N GLY A 177 -9.15 3.74 -17.12
CA GLY A 177 -9.55 3.32 -18.48
C GLY A 177 -8.90 2.01 -18.93
N ALA A 178 -7.73 1.67 -18.39
CA ALA A 178 -6.96 0.49 -18.74
C ALA A 178 -7.14 -0.68 -17.75
N LEU A 179 -7.80 -0.47 -16.60
CA LEU A 179 -7.95 -1.48 -15.56
C LEU A 179 -8.90 -2.60 -16.02
N PRO A 180 -8.42 -3.85 -16.13
CA PRO A 180 -9.26 -5.01 -16.41
C PRO A 180 -10.33 -5.24 -15.33
N GLN A 181 -11.51 -5.73 -15.73
CA GLN A 181 -12.64 -5.92 -14.80
C GLN A 181 -12.40 -7.01 -13.74
N ASN A 182 -11.50 -7.96 -14.01
CA ASN A 182 -11.16 -9.07 -13.12
C ASN A 182 -10.13 -8.72 -12.04
N ILE A 183 -9.55 -7.51 -12.07
CA ILE A 183 -8.53 -7.10 -11.11
C ILE A 183 -9.20 -6.42 -9.91
N SER A 184 -8.96 -6.97 -8.72
CA SER A 184 -9.37 -6.37 -7.46
C SER A 184 -8.29 -5.44 -6.92
N ILE A 185 -8.68 -4.20 -6.60
CA ILE A 185 -7.79 -3.22 -6.01
C ILE A 185 -8.07 -3.16 -4.51
N LYS A 186 -7.06 -3.52 -3.71
CA LYS A 186 -7.14 -3.43 -2.26
C LYS A 186 -6.67 -2.09 -1.74
N HIS A 187 -5.70 -1.47 -2.43
CA HIS A 187 -5.19 -0.16 -2.08
C HIS A 187 -4.96 0.72 -3.31
N PHE A 188 -5.37 1.97 -3.18
CA PHE A 188 -5.18 2.96 -4.22
C PHE A 188 -4.62 4.26 -3.64
N GLU A 189 -3.44 4.65 -4.11
CA GLU A 189 -2.79 5.94 -3.92
C GLU A 189 -2.86 6.74 -5.23
N GLY A 190 -3.45 7.93 -5.19
CA GLY A 190 -3.60 8.77 -6.38
C GLY A 190 -3.55 10.25 -6.09
N TYR A 191 -3.02 10.99 -7.07
CA TYR A 191 -2.94 12.45 -7.05
C TYR A 191 -3.82 13.04 -8.15
N ASP A 192 -4.35 14.23 -7.90
CA ASP A 192 -5.08 15.05 -8.88
C ASP A 192 -6.21 14.29 -9.60
N LEU A 193 -7.01 13.54 -8.83
CA LEU A 193 -8.14 12.77 -9.34
C LEU A 193 -9.22 13.71 -9.87
N MET A 194 -9.23 13.94 -11.19
CA MET A 194 -10.34 14.59 -11.89
C MET A 194 -11.46 13.58 -12.18
N MET A 195 -12.50 13.56 -11.35
CA MET A 195 -13.86 12.97 -11.48
C MET A 195 -14.09 11.53 -12.03
N ASP A 196 -13.28 11.00 -12.93
CA ASP A 196 -13.54 9.74 -13.65
C ASP A 196 -13.56 8.48 -12.75
N PRO A 197 -12.61 8.27 -11.80
CA PRO A 197 -12.71 7.15 -10.83
C PRO A 197 -13.99 7.16 -10.00
N LEU A 198 -14.52 8.34 -9.68
CA LEU A 198 -15.68 8.52 -8.80
C LEU A 198 -16.98 8.01 -9.42
N LYS A 199 -17.00 7.78 -10.74
CA LYS A 199 -18.12 7.20 -11.48
C LYS A 199 -18.23 5.69 -11.28
N ARG A 200 -17.16 5.01 -10.84
CA ARG A 200 -17.19 3.56 -10.63
C ARG A 200 -17.55 3.26 -9.17
N SER A 201 -18.55 2.40 -8.96
CA SER A 201 -19.01 2.04 -7.62
C SER A 201 -18.04 1.15 -6.85
N ASP A 202 -17.15 0.44 -7.55
CA ASP A 202 -16.08 -0.39 -6.98
C ASP A 202 -14.95 0.45 -6.35
N PHE A 203 -14.71 1.67 -6.83
CA PHE A 203 -13.72 2.59 -6.26
C PHE A 203 -13.92 2.80 -4.75
N TYR A 204 -15.16 2.99 -4.31
CA TYR A 204 -15.46 3.22 -2.90
C TYR A 204 -15.37 1.95 -2.04
N LYS A 205 -15.28 0.77 -2.67
CA LYS A 205 -15.13 -0.53 -1.98
C LYS A 205 -13.67 -0.91 -1.74
N ILE A 206 -12.72 -0.18 -2.32
CA ILE A 206 -11.28 -0.36 -2.11
C ILE A 206 -10.99 -0.27 -0.61
N GLU A 207 -10.25 -1.24 -0.07
CA GLU A 207 -10.05 -1.34 1.38
C GLU A 207 -9.32 -0.12 1.95
N CYS A 208 -8.34 0.42 1.22
CA CYS A 208 -7.58 1.60 1.63
C CYS A 208 -7.42 2.61 0.49
N LEU A 209 -7.90 3.83 0.72
CA LEU A 209 -7.73 4.96 -0.21
C LEU A 209 -6.70 5.95 0.34
N ARG A 210 -5.77 6.40 -0.50
CA ARG A 210 -4.86 7.50 -0.19
C ARG A 210 -4.86 8.53 -1.31
N LEU A 211 -5.37 9.71 -1.04
CA LEU A 211 -5.73 10.63 -2.12
C LEU A 211 -5.14 12.01 -1.88
N HIS A 212 -4.65 12.66 -2.93
CA HIS A 212 -4.38 14.09 -2.95
C HIS A 212 -5.30 14.74 -4.00
N VAL A 213 -6.36 15.43 -3.55
CA VAL A 213 -7.52 15.75 -4.38
C VAL A 213 -8.20 17.07 -4.01
N PHE A 214 -9.08 17.56 -4.89
CA PHE A 214 -9.96 18.69 -4.62
C PHE A 214 -11.08 18.37 -3.64
N GLY A 215 -11.62 19.41 -2.99
CA GLY A 215 -12.69 19.28 -1.99
C GLY A 215 -13.90 18.50 -2.47
N SER A 216 -14.35 18.69 -3.72
CA SER A 216 -15.48 17.95 -4.30
C SER A 216 -15.31 16.43 -4.24
N VAL A 217 -14.09 15.95 -4.49
CA VAL A 217 -13.75 14.52 -4.43
C VAL A 217 -13.81 14.00 -2.99
N VAL A 218 -13.35 14.81 -2.03
CA VAL A 218 -13.46 14.48 -0.60
C VAL A 218 -14.92 14.32 -0.20
N GLU A 219 -15.81 15.17 -0.69
CA GLU A 219 -17.25 15.07 -0.40
C GLU A 219 -17.86 13.77 -0.93
N ASP A 220 -17.46 13.34 -2.12
CA ASP A 220 -17.93 12.10 -2.73
C ASP A 220 -17.40 10.87 -1.98
N VAL A 221 -16.14 10.88 -1.55
CA VAL A 221 -15.58 9.82 -0.71
C VAL A 221 -16.27 9.75 0.64
N LEU A 222 -16.47 10.88 1.33
CA LEU A 222 -17.25 10.96 2.58
C LEU A 222 -18.68 10.43 2.41
N ARG A 223 -19.26 10.56 1.22
CA ARG A 223 -20.61 10.09 0.93
C ARG A 223 -20.65 8.57 0.79
N ASN A 224 -19.69 8.02 0.06
CA ASN A 224 -19.83 6.71 -0.58
C ASN A 224 -18.84 5.65 -0.07
N ILE A 225 -17.82 6.00 0.72
CA ILE A 225 -16.80 5.05 1.18
C ILE A 225 -17.41 3.81 1.84
N GLU A 226 -17.00 2.64 1.36
CA GLU A 226 -17.34 1.31 1.87
C GLU A 226 -16.11 0.51 2.33
N GLY A 227 -14.91 1.03 2.03
CA GLY A 227 -13.62 0.49 2.47
C GLY A 227 -13.36 0.63 3.98
N ARG A 228 -12.18 0.15 4.39
CA ARG A 228 -11.74 0.14 5.79
C ARG A 228 -11.04 1.43 6.18
N GLN A 229 -10.26 2.01 5.27
CA GLN A 229 -9.36 3.12 5.60
C GLN A 229 -9.34 4.17 4.49
N ALA A 230 -9.26 5.45 4.86
CA ALA A 230 -8.84 6.49 3.92
C ALA A 230 -7.98 7.57 4.57
N ASP A 231 -6.92 8.00 3.88
CA ASP A 231 -6.10 9.17 4.23
C ASP A 231 -6.08 10.12 3.03
N ILE A 232 -6.72 11.27 3.19
CA ILE A 232 -7.00 12.20 2.09
C ILE A 232 -6.37 13.54 2.41
N THR A 233 -5.55 14.04 1.50
CA THR A 233 -5.08 15.42 1.48
C THR A 233 -5.94 16.20 0.50
N CYS A 234 -6.64 17.21 1.02
CA CYS A 234 -7.49 18.10 0.26
C CYS A 234 -6.70 19.36 -0.12
N SER A 235 -6.59 19.65 -1.42
CA SER A 235 -5.87 20.83 -1.91
C SER A 235 -6.63 22.13 -1.70
N VAL A 236 -7.87 22.24 -2.21
CA VAL A 236 -8.71 23.46 -2.09
C VAL A 236 -10.20 23.14 -2.19
N GLY A 237 -11.04 24.07 -1.71
CA GLY A 237 -12.47 24.12 -2.05
C GLY A 237 -13.34 23.08 -1.33
N PHE A 238 -12.96 22.71 -0.10
CA PHE A 238 -13.73 21.75 0.70
C PHE A 238 -14.76 22.43 1.59
N ASN A 239 -16.00 21.95 1.56
CA ASN A 239 -17.04 22.43 2.46
C ASN A 239 -17.03 21.63 3.78
N TYR A 240 -16.55 22.25 4.87
CA TYR A 240 -16.42 21.57 6.17
C TYR A 240 -17.75 21.01 6.73
N SER A 241 -18.92 21.54 6.32
CA SER A 241 -20.21 21.00 6.75
C SER A 241 -20.40 19.52 6.36
N LYS A 242 -19.65 19.04 5.35
CA LYS A 242 -19.67 17.63 4.95
C LYS A 242 -19.09 16.70 6.01
N LEU A 243 -18.14 17.17 6.83
CA LEU A 243 -17.61 16.40 7.97
C LEU A 243 -18.71 16.15 9.02
N GLY A 244 -19.48 17.19 9.37
CA GLY A 244 -20.61 17.05 10.30
C GLY A 244 -21.69 16.12 9.76
N ASN A 245 -21.99 16.21 8.46
CA ASN A 245 -22.94 15.30 7.80
C ASN A 245 -22.45 13.84 7.79
N PHE A 246 -21.15 13.62 7.58
CA PHE A 246 -20.54 12.30 7.70
C PHE A 246 -20.71 11.73 9.11
N LEU A 247 -20.31 12.47 10.15
CA LEU A 247 -20.44 12.04 11.54
C LEU A 247 -21.88 11.71 11.91
N LYS A 248 -22.83 12.57 11.53
CA LYS A 248 -24.26 12.37 11.78
C LYS A 248 -24.79 11.11 11.07
N ARG A 249 -24.39 10.88 9.82
CA ARG A 249 -24.77 9.66 9.07
C ARG A 249 -24.17 8.41 9.70
N TRP A 250 -22.89 8.45 10.07
CA TRP A 250 -22.22 7.31 10.72
C TRP A 250 -22.85 6.98 12.06
N LYS A 251 -23.14 8.00 12.88
CA LYS A 251 -23.87 7.87 14.15
C LYS A 251 -25.22 7.16 13.97
N LEU A 252 -25.99 7.55 12.97
CA LEU A 252 -27.30 6.95 12.68
C LEU A 252 -27.22 5.54 12.05
N GLY A 253 -26.03 4.97 11.89
CA GLY A 253 -25.83 3.68 11.20
C GLY A 253 -26.09 3.74 9.69
N LYS A 254 -26.15 4.94 9.10
CA LYS A 254 -26.38 5.16 7.66
C LYS A 254 -25.09 5.21 6.84
N ALA A 255 -23.93 5.23 7.49
CA ALA A 255 -22.63 5.03 6.84
C ALA A 255 -22.19 3.57 6.96
N ARG A 256 -21.37 3.10 6.00
CA ARG A 256 -21.02 1.68 5.87
C ARG A 256 -20.12 1.20 7.02
N HIS A 257 -20.33 -0.06 7.43
CA HIS A 257 -19.82 -0.59 8.72
C HIS A 257 -18.34 -0.97 8.75
N LYS A 258 -17.67 -1.09 7.59
CA LYS A 258 -16.27 -1.57 7.50
C LYS A 258 -15.22 -0.52 7.84
N LEU A 259 -15.59 0.77 7.93
CA LEU A 259 -14.65 1.86 8.17
C LEU A 259 -14.02 1.75 9.57
N GLU A 260 -12.69 1.80 9.62
CA GLU A 260 -11.84 1.69 10.81
C GLU A 260 -11.05 2.98 11.06
N TYR A 261 -10.59 3.64 10.00
CA TYR A 261 -9.81 4.88 10.07
C TYR A 261 -10.12 5.81 8.91
N PHE A 262 -10.25 7.10 9.20
CA PHE A 262 -10.48 8.12 8.18
C PHE A 262 -9.79 9.42 8.56
N LYS A 263 -8.99 9.96 7.65
CA LYS A 263 -8.28 11.23 7.83
C LYS A 263 -8.48 12.13 6.64
N VAL A 264 -8.74 13.41 6.91
CA VAL A 264 -8.74 14.49 5.93
C VAL A 264 -7.79 15.59 6.43
N GLN A 265 -6.70 15.79 5.71
CA GLN A 265 -5.79 16.90 5.87
C GLN A 265 -6.14 17.99 4.86
N ILE A 266 -6.39 19.20 5.33
CA ILE A 266 -6.63 20.37 4.47
C ILE A 266 -5.28 21.06 4.24
N GLN A 267 -4.96 21.36 2.98
CA GLN A 267 -3.78 22.12 2.55
C GLN A 267 -4.17 23.47 1.93
N ASP A 268 -5.43 23.87 2.03
CA ASP A 268 -5.91 25.12 1.44
C ASP A 268 -5.26 26.32 2.15
N ASN A 269 -4.30 26.95 1.48
CA ASN A 269 -3.56 28.10 2.00
C ASN A 269 -4.41 29.39 2.06
N MET A 270 -5.63 29.37 1.51
CA MET A 270 -6.49 30.55 1.43
C MET A 270 -7.43 30.70 2.65
N ASP A 271 -7.77 29.61 3.32
CA ASP A 271 -8.66 29.64 4.48
C ASP A 271 -7.86 29.56 5.78
N ARG A 272 -7.67 30.71 6.43
CA ARG A 272 -6.92 30.80 7.69
C ARG A 272 -7.75 30.42 8.92
N ASN A 273 -9.07 30.23 8.79
CA ASN A 273 -9.96 30.05 9.92
C ASN A 273 -10.03 28.59 10.42
N GLY A 274 -9.40 27.67 9.67
CA GLY A 274 -9.36 26.26 10.02
C GLY A 274 -10.74 25.58 10.01
N ILE A 275 -10.74 24.30 10.36
CA ILE A 275 -11.97 23.50 10.43
C ILE A 275 -12.82 24.00 11.61
N PRO A 276 -14.11 24.37 11.42
CA PRO A 276 -14.98 24.86 12.48
C PRO A 276 -15.39 23.72 13.43
N LYS A 277 -14.48 23.35 14.33
CA LYS A 277 -14.58 22.20 15.24
C LYS A 277 -15.89 22.19 16.03
N VAL A 278 -16.20 23.31 16.69
CA VAL A 278 -17.36 23.41 17.60
C VAL A 278 -18.66 23.16 16.84
N ASP A 279 -18.82 23.76 15.67
CA ASP A 279 -20.04 23.63 14.86
C ASP A 279 -20.23 22.19 14.36
N ILE A 280 -19.16 21.54 13.91
CA ILE A 280 -19.19 20.15 13.42
C ILE A 280 -19.56 19.18 14.55
N LEU A 281 -18.92 19.30 15.70
CA LEU A 281 -19.15 18.43 16.85
C LEU A 281 -20.57 18.60 17.41
N ASN A 282 -21.04 19.86 17.52
CA ASN A 282 -22.39 20.17 17.98
C ASN A 282 -23.46 19.64 17.01
N TYR A 283 -23.25 19.82 15.70
CA TYR A 283 -24.16 19.33 14.67
C TYR A 283 -24.31 17.80 14.70
N ALA A 284 -23.19 17.08 14.89
CA ALA A 284 -23.18 15.63 15.01
C ALA A 284 -23.64 15.11 16.39
N ARG A 285 -23.78 16.00 17.38
CA ARG A 285 -24.00 15.66 18.79
C ARG A 285 -22.96 14.65 19.28
N CYS A 286 -21.69 14.97 19.05
CA CYS A 286 -20.57 14.23 19.62
C CYS A 286 -20.59 14.35 21.15
N LYS A 287 -20.15 13.29 21.81
CA LYS A 287 -19.93 13.27 23.25
C LYS A 287 -18.49 13.68 23.55
N LYS A 288 -18.28 14.18 24.76
CA LYS A 288 -16.96 14.58 25.26
C LYS A 288 -16.61 13.74 26.48
N LEU A 289 -15.37 13.26 26.54
CA LEU A 289 -14.80 12.71 27.75
C LEU A 289 -14.65 13.82 28.79
N ASP A 290 -14.62 13.43 30.05
CA ASP A 290 -14.22 14.30 31.15
C ASP A 290 -12.82 14.85 30.87
N ASP A 291 -12.62 16.16 31.02
CA ASP A 291 -11.35 16.84 30.75
C ASP A 291 -10.20 16.33 31.63
N SER A 292 -10.51 15.64 32.73
CA SER A 292 -9.53 14.97 33.60
C SER A 292 -9.09 13.58 33.10
N ARG A 293 -9.66 13.05 32.02
CA ARG A 293 -9.37 11.70 31.50
C ARG A 293 -8.68 11.74 30.16
N TYR A 294 -7.68 10.88 30.01
CA TYR A 294 -7.09 10.63 28.70
C TYR A 294 -7.90 9.57 27.97
N GLY A 295 -8.32 9.89 26.74
CA GLY A 295 -8.98 8.92 25.87
C GLY A 295 -8.03 7.80 25.46
N PRO A 296 -8.54 6.59 25.16
CA PRO A 296 -7.72 5.52 24.63
C PRO A 296 -7.10 5.96 23.28
N SER A 297 -5.85 5.56 23.05
CA SER A 297 -5.13 5.89 21.82
C SER A 297 -5.49 4.88 20.72
N HIS A 298 -6.10 5.38 19.66
CA HIS A 298 -6.46 4.60 18.47
C HIS A 298 -5.27 4.53 17.51
N SER A 299 -4.88 3.31 17.14
CA SER A 299 -3.96 3.01 16.07
C SER A 299 -4.29 1.61 15.55
N ILE A 300 -4.31 1.45 14.23
CA ILE A 300 -4.60 0.20 13.55
C ILE A 300 -3.57 -0.06 12.45
N PRO A 301 -3.27 -1.33 12.12
CA PRO A 301 -2.47 -1.67 10.95
C PRO A 301 -3.07 -1.08 9.68
N PHE A 302 -2.25 -0.56 8.77
CA PHE A 302 -2.73 -0.16 7.46
C PHE A 302 -3.21 -1.37 6.68
N ALA A 303 -4.35 -1.24 5.97
CA ALA A 303 -4.89 -2.37 5.19
C ALA A 303 -4.00 -2.75 3.98
N CYS A 304 -3.10 -1.87 3.54
CA CYS A 304 -1.92 -2.21 2.72
C CYS A 304 -0.72 -1.38 3.17
N GLY A 305 0.43 -2.03 3.35
CA GLY A 305 1.62 -1.46 3.98
C GLY A 305 2.70 -0.91 3.03
N SER A 306 2.35 -0.52 1.79
CA SER A 306 3.36 -0.24 0.75
C SER A 306 4.10 1.10 0.85
N HIS A 307 3.51 2.11 1.49
CA HIS A 307 4.05 3.49 1.46
C HIS A 307 4.16 4.20 2.80
N TYR A 308 3.79 3.53 3.89
CA TYR A 308 3.99 4.11 5.20
C TYR A 308 5.34 3.66 5.74
N PRO A 309 6.18 4.59 6.24
CA PRO A 309 7.35 4.23 7.03
C PRO A 309 6.98 3.39 8.26
N THR A 310 5.69 3.33 8.62
CA THR A 310 5.17 2.59 9.76
C THR A 310 4.01 1.69 9.31
N PRO A 311 3.84 0.49 9.88
CA PRO A 311 2.81 -0.47 9.50
C PRO A 311 1.41 -0.04 9.93
N THR A 312 1.30 0.98 10.76
CA THR A 312 0.09 1.37 11.48
C THR A 312 -0.21 2.83 11.24
N THR A 313 -1.49 3.15 11.23
CA THR A 313 -1.99 4.53 11.26
C THR A 313 -1.33 5.32 12.40
N PRO A 314 -1.02 6.62 12.19
CA PRO A 314 -0.52 7.47 13.26
C PRO A 314 -1.45 7.40 14.46
N SER A 315 -0.88 6.99 15.60
CA SER A 315 -1.62 6.84 16.84
C SER A 315 -2.19 8.19 17.27
N PHE A 316 -3.49 8.22 17.58
CA PHE A 316 -4.15 9.43 18.05
C PHE A 316 -5.18 9.11 19.12
N TRP A 317 -5.44 10.06 19.99
CA TRP A 317 -6.56 10.01 20.94
C TRP A 317 -7.34 11.31 20.85
N SER A 318 -8.55 11.32 21.39
CA SER A 318 -9.39 12.52 21.46
C SER A 318 -10.33 12.46 22.66
N HIS A 319 -10.66 13.63 23.21
CA HIS A 319 -11.77 13.78 24.15
C HIS A 319 -13.12 13.67 23.45
N ASP A 320 -13.18 13.98 22.15
CA ASP A 320 -14.42 13.98 21.39
C ASP A 320 -14.64 12.59 20.76
N TYR A 321 -15.84 12.05 20.93
CA TYR A 321 -16.21 10.74 20.38
C TYR A 321 -17.70 10.69 19.99
N VAL A 322 -18.06 9.69 19.19
CA VAL A 322 -19.44 9.43 18.78
C VAL A 322 -19.77 7.94 18.92
N VAL A 323 -21.02 7.65 19.29
CA VAL A 323 -21.51 6.27 19.46
C VAL A 323 -22.53 5.99 18.39
N ARG A 324 -22.31 4.95 17.61
CA ARG A 324 -23.22 4.50 16.56
C ARG A 324 -24.47 3.90 17.16
N GLU A 325 -25.63 4.35 16.73
CA GLU A 325 -26.91 3.97 17.33
C GLU A 325 -27.29 2.52 17.03
N SER A 326 -26.94 2.02 15.84
CA SER A 326 -27.32 0.70 15.34
C SER A 326 -26.63 -0.46 16.06
N ASP A 327 -25.37 -0.31 16.46
CA ASP A 327 -24.56 -1.40 17.04
C ASP A 327 -23.67 -0.96 18.22
N LYS A 328 -23.86 0.27 18.70
CA LYS A 328 -23.18 0.84 19.88
C LYS A 328 -21.65 0.95 19.76
N ARG A 329 -21.09 0.77 18.55
CA ARG A 329 -19.66 0.99 18.32
C ARG A 329 -19.28 2.45 18.54
N VAL A 330 -18.10 2.67 19.10
CA VAL A 330 -17.54 4.00 19.37
C VAL A 330 -16.58 4.41 18.27
N ALA A 331 -16.52 5.70 17.99
CA ALA A 331 -15.43 6.28 17.22
C ALA A 331 -14.88 7.54 17.88
N ASN A 332 -13.54 7.65 17.96
CA ASN A 332 -12.89 8.91 18.30
C ASN A 332 -12.99 9.88 17.13
N VAL A 333 -13.14 11.16 17.45
CA VAL A 333 -13.16 12.27 16.50
C VAL A 333 -12.13 13.28 16.95
N ARG A 334 -11.08 13.52 16.18
CA ARG A 334 -10.11 14.59 16.45
C ARG A 334 -10.23 15.62 15.33
N ILE A 335 -10.49 16.86 15.73
CA ILE A 335 -10.51 18.00 14.81
C ILE A 335 -9.47 18.99 15.33
N GLU A 336 -8.50 19.29 14.48
CA GLU A 336 -7.50 20.34 14.64
C GLU A 336 -7.68 21.36 13.52
N ASP A 337 -6.90 22.44 13.54
CA ASP A 337 -7.03 23.58 12.63
C ASP A 337 -7.19 23.16 11.17
N PHE A 338 -6.43 22.17 10.69
CA PHE A 338 -6.52 21.70 9.30
C PHE A 338 -6.59 20.18 9.17
N CYS A 339 -6.89 19.47 10.25
CA CYS A 339 -6.89 18.01 10.26
C CYS A 339 -8.16 17.46 10.91
N PHE A 340 -8.87 16.60 10.19
CA PHE A 340 -9.96 15.78 10.72
C PHE A 340 -9.50 14.32 10.76
N ILE A 341 -9.57 13.68 11.92
CA ILE A 341 -9.23 12.27 12.12
C ILE A 341 -10.40 11.56 12.80
N PHE A 342 -10.74 10.39 12.31
CA PHE A 342 -11.83 9.56 12.78
C PHE A 342 -11.36 8.11 12.88
N GLY A 343 -11.54 7.49 14.05
CA GLY A 343 -11.06 6.14 14.33
C GLY A 343 -12.11 5.33 15.03
N VAL A 344 -12.50 4.20 14.45
CA VAL A 344 -13.58 3.34 14.95
C VAL A 344 -12.99 2.24 15.82
N TRP A 345 -13.65 1.99 16.95
CA TRP A 345 -13.34 0.89 17.85
C TRP A 345 -14.32 -0.26 17.67
N GLU A 346 -13.81 -1.47 17.79
CA GLU A 346 -14.62 -2.69 17.87
C GLU A 346 -15.09 -2.96 19.31
N MET A 347 -15.59 -1.94 19.99
CA MET A 347 -16.05 -2.03 21.39
C MET A 347 -17.24 -1.11 21.65
N ALA A 348 -17.98 -1.41 22.73
CA ALA A 348 -19.09 -0.59 23.18
C ALA A 348 -18.62 0.63 23.99
N GLU A 349 -19.50 1.63 24.13
CA GLU A 349 -19.21 2.84 24.90
C GLU A 349 -18.76 2.56 26.34
N THR A 350 -19.37 1.59 27.02
CA THR A 350 -18.99 1.27 28.41
C THR A 350 -17.57 0.73 28.54
N GLU A 351 -17.08 -0.01 27.54
CA GLU A 351 -15.71 -0.54 27.51
C GLU A 351 -14.72 0.56 27.16
N PHE A 352 -15.04 1.38 26.15
CA PHE A 352 -14.27 2.55 25.78
C PHE A 352 -14.08 3.52 26.97
N LEU A 353 -15.13 3.79 27.74
CA LEU A 353 -15.07 4.66 28.92
C LEU A 353 -14.28 4.06 30.09
N LYS A 354 -14.17 2.73 30.18
CA LYS A 354 -13.30 2.05 31.16
C LYS A 354 -11.83 2.14 30.78
N MET A 355 -11.53 2.12 29.47
CA MET A 355 -10.17 2.28 28.96
C MET A 355 -9.63 3.71 29.10
N ALA A 356 -10.52 4.70 29.16
CA ALA A 356 -10.13 6.08 29.43
C ALA A 356 -9.54 6.20 30.84
N ALA A 357 -8.21 6.20 30.91
CA ALA A 357 -7.45 6.19 32.16
C ALA A 357 -7.56 7.54 32.89
N LYS A 358 -7.49 7.49 34.22
CA LYS A 358 -7.36 8.69 35.08
C LYS A 358 -5.95 9.30 35.04
N GLU A 359 -4.96 8.57 34.54
CA GLU A 359 -3.57 9.03 34.42
C GLU A 359 -3.07 8.73 33.00
N GLY A 360 -2.43 9.73 32.37
CA GLY A 360 -2.16 9.72 30.93
C GLY A 360 -1.15 8.66 30.48
N PRO A 361 -1.16 8.29 29.18
CA PRO A 361 -0.32 7.22 28.62
C PRO A 361 1.20 7.52 28.57
N TYR A 362 1.68 8.61 29.16
CA TYR A 362 3.09 9.03 29.09
C TYR A 362 3.92 8.86 30.38
N LEU A 363 3.41 8.16 31.41
CA LEU A 363 4.17 7.90 32.65
C LEU A 363 4.70 6.46 32.81
N ARG A 364 4.71 5.64 31.75
CA ARG A 364 5.51 4.40 31.72
C ARG A 364 6.67 4.52 30.72
N LEU A 365 7.54 5.50 30.95
CA LEU A 365 8.96 5.38 30.62
C LEU A 365 9.67 4.97 31.91
N GLU A 366 9.50 3.71 32.31
CA GLU A 366 10.43 3.12 33.27
C GLU A 366 11.64 2.63 32.48
N TYR A 367 12.77 3.28 32.77
CA TYR A 367 14.10 2.74 32.60
C TYR A 367 14.11 1.28 33.08
N LEU A 368 14.53 0.35 32.21
CA LEU A 368 15.43 -0.78 32.50
C LEU A 368 15.86 -1.44 31.19
#